data_AF-A0A2E7MBM7-F1
#
_entry.id   AF-A0A2E7MBM7-F1
#
_cell.length_a   1.000
_cell.length_b   1.000
_cell.length_c   1.000
_cell.angle_alpha   90.00
_cell.angle_beta   90.00
_cell.angle_gamma   90.00
#
_symmetry.space_group_name_H-M   'P 1'
#
loop_
_entity.id
_entity.type
_entity.pdbx_description
1 polymer ?
#
loop_
_entity_poly.entity_id
_entity_poly.type
_entity_poly.pdbx_seq_one_letter_code
_entity_poly.pdbx_strand_id
1 'polypeptide(L)'
;MGLGIIHMPREVWMQRLWFLCGLLVALVCSGCTDKEAERLATLVVQGPAVSGIVQSAELVSDPLEAAADGQGALLLDFVHKDRTINQKVKVSIDGPAGEATQNKKGEGNQEFAGAPGVYSASFVYTETELASGFEGKLDNLIVQPGKLNRYKVGVLAPVGELAVRFFKNDKKLPEKVDVSSEVAIQLYRGEDDPELVEAVWKGAAGETLVLPSGSYQLRAEYALDVTAVSVTEWYRDIEVGKGMARTDRDITLEFEDSGVRLDAFNYGRPVDDKTDIFFFLPGADVSGGARSRANGKAGKTLDVEPGEYDVLLIYQPSPDTNPDLKLQKVLRGLVVPAVGALRRPVDLETPLGILRLKVSKGAEDLSDRVDLRAMRAGADPNAASAVLEEFGIGEHFVPAGTYDIYLKVRAASTPARTVKFMAVQLGNGHVWEQAFDVGAEEWEAAPVRKPLEVPRPVLWVPPATGDDDDSSGDDDSAGDDDSAEVAAPATPPAATP
;
A
#
# COMPACT_ATOMS: atom_id res chain seq x y z
N MET A 1 78.13 -16.30 -26.14
CA MET A 1 77.78 -15.43 -25.00
C MET A 1 76.51 -14.69 -25.36
N GLY A 2 75.38 -15.12 -24.82
CA GLY A 2 74.08 -14.51 -25.07
C GLY A 2 73.84 -13.33 -24.13
N LEU A 3 73.44 -12.18 -24.68
CA LEU A 3 72.88 -11.05 -23.95
C LEU A 3 71.41 -10.95 -24.36
N GLY A 4 70.53 -11.19 -23.40
CA GLY A 4 69.08 -11.19 -23.58
C GLY A 4 68.52 -9.79 -23.71
N ILE A 5 67.62 -9.61 -24.69
CA ILE A 5 66.74 -8.44 -24.79
C ILE A 5 65.54 -8.74 -23.88
N ILE A 6 65.43 -8.02 -22.77
CA ILE A 6 64.27 -8.07 -21.89
C ILE A 6 63.17 -7.21 -22.53
N HIS A 7 62.07 -7.85 -22.93
CA HIS A 7 60.80 -7.20 -23.21
C HIS A 7 60.25 -6.63 -21.88
N MET A 8 60.03 -5.32 -21.81
CA MET A 8 59.26 -4.71 -20.72
C MET A 8 57.79 -4.52 -21.14
N PRO A 9 56.82 -4.78 -20.25
CA PRO A 9 55.39 -4.69 -20.55
C PRO A 9 54.89 -3.23 -20.60
N ARG A 10 53.88 -3.01 -21.46
CA ARG A 10 53.21 -1.71 -21.74
C ARG A 10 52.66 -1.00 -20.49
N GLU A 11 52.48 -1.71 -19.38
CA GLU A 11 51.95 -1.18 -18.12
C GLU A 11 52.91 -0.22 -17.39
N VAL A 12 54.22 -0.34 -17.62
CA VAL A 12 55.23 0.54 -16.98
C VAL A 12 55.23 1.95 -17.60
N TRP A 13 54.72 2.10 -18.82
CA TRP A 13 54.58 3.41 -19.48
C TRP A 13 53.40 4.22 -18.94
N MET A 14 52.27 3.59 -18.57
CA MET A 14 51.12 4.30 -18.00
C MET A 14 51.37 4.77 -16.56
N GLN A 15 52.06 3.98 -15.73
CA GLN A 15 52.39 4.40 -14.36
C GLN A 15 53.38 5.58 -14.32
N ARG A 16 54.35 5.65 -15.25
CA ARG A 16 55.27 6.79 -15.32
C ARG A 16 54.61 8.06 -15.85
N LEU A 17 53.58 7.96 -16.70
CA LEU A 17 52.81 9.11 -17.20
C LEU A 17 51.89 9.70 -16.10
N TRP A 18 51.36 8.86 -15.21
CA TRP A 18 50.60 9.29 -14.02
C TRP A 18 51.50 9.98 -12.98
N PHE A 19 52.71 9.46 -12.75
CA PHE A 19 53.68 10.09 -11.84
C PHE A 19 54.20 11.44 -12.38
N LEU A 20 54.35 11.59 -13.69
CA LEU A 20 54.74 12.87 -14.30
C LEU A 20 53.61 13.91 -14.30
N CYS A 21 52.33 13.50 -14.38
CA CYS A 21 51.20 14.40 -14.18
C CYS A 21 51.04 14.81 -12.70
N GLY A 22 51.28 13.89 -11.76
CA GLY A 22 51.27 14.20 -10.32
C GLY A 22 52.36 15.18 -9.90
N LEU A 23 53.54 15.16 -10.54
CA LEU A 23 54.63 16.09 -10.24
C LEU A 23 54.40 17.48 -10.86
N LEU A 24 53.64 17.58 -11.96
CA LEU A 24 53.35 18.86 -12.63
C LEU A 24 52.21 19.65 -11.96
N VAL A 25 51.36 18.99 -11.16
CA VAL A 25 50.37 19.65 -10.30
C VAL A 25 51.01 20.31 -9.07
N ALA A 26 52.19 19.87 -8.64
CA ALA A 26 52.90 20.46 -7.51
C ALA A 26 53.56 21.83 -7.81
N LEU A 27 53.66 22.25 -9.08
CA LEU A 27 54.47 23.41 -9.46
C LEU A 27 53.68 24.71 -9.75
N VAL A 28 52.35 24.76 -9.59
CA VAL A 28 51.52 25.92 -9.98
C VAL A 28 50.62 26.49 -8.87
N CYS A 29 50.86 26.16 -7.59
CA CYS A 29 50.06 26.73 -6.49
C CYS A 29 50.96 27.34 -5.40
N SER A 30 51.44 28.56 -5.64
CA SER A 30 52.22 29.39 -4.70
C SER A 30 51.37 29.96 -3.54
N GLY A 31 50.51 29.15 -2.93
CA GLY A 31 49.60 29.61 -1.88
C GLY A 31 48.91 28.55 -1.00
N CYS A 32 49.00 27.26 -1.30
CA CYS A 32 48.47 26.21 -0.44
C CYS A 32 49.57 25.59 0.42
N THR A 33 49.30 25.39 1.70
CA THR A 33 50.21 24.64 2.58
C THR A 33 50.32 23.19 2.09
N ASP A 34 51.51 22.58 2.13
CA ASP A 34 51.78 21.22 1.61
C ASP A 34 50.78 20.16 2.11
N LYS A 35 50.19 20.35 3.30
CA LYS A 35 49.18 19.47 3.90
C LYS A 35 47.81 19.53 3.23
N GLU A 36 47.40 20.66 2.66
CA GLU A 36 46.13 20.77 1.94
C GLU A 36 46.20 20.13 0.55
N ALA A 37 47.34 20.27 -0.13
CA ALA A 37 47.58 19.62 -1.42
C ALA A 37 47.58 18.08 -1.27
N GLU A 38 48.23 17.55 -0.23
CA GLU A 38 48.26 16.11 0.06
C GLU A 38 46.87 15.57 0.48
N ARG A 39 46.10 16.36 1.24
CA ARG A 39 44.70 16.03 1.59
C ARG A 39 43.79 16.00 0.37
N LEU A 40 43.87 17.00 -0.51
CA LEU A 40 43.07 17.07 -1.75
C LEU A 40 43.43 15.91 -2.70
N ALA A 41 44.72 15.61 -2.87
CA ALA A 41 45.16 14.47 -3.68
C ALA A 41 44.62 13.13 -3.15
N THR A 42 44.58 12.96 -1.82
CA THR A 42 44.04 11.75 -1.18
C THR A 42 42.53 11.62 -1.40
N LEU A 43 41.78 12.72 -1.30
CA LEU A 43 40.33 12.74 -1.51
C LEU A 43 39.94 12.48 -2.98
N VAL A 44 40.73 12.97 -3.94
CA VAL A 44 40.52 12.66 -5.37
C VAL A 44 40.62 11.14 -5.62
N VAL A 45 41.52 10.45 -4.93
CA VAL A 45 41.72 8.99 -5.08
C VAL A 45 40.61 8.19 -4.37
N GLN A 46 40.11 8.67 -3.23
CA GLN A 46 39.05 8.00 -2.48
C GLN A 46 37.64 8.20 -3.08
N GLY A 47 37.44 9.28 -3.83
CA GLY A 47 36.13 9.66 -4.35
C GLY A 47 35.19 10.22 -3.27
N PRO A 48 33.98 10.68 -3.65
CA PRO A 48 33.01 11.21 -2.70
C PRO A 48 32.54 10.14 -1.73
N ALA A 49 32.35 10.52 -0.46
CA ALA A 49 31.62 9.67 0.48
C ALA A 49 30.12 9.80 0.19
N VAL A 50 29.42 8.68 0.09
CA VAL A 50 28.01 8.62 -0.33
C VAL A 50 27.12 8.04 0.78
N SER A 51 25.90 8.53 0.91
CA SER A 51 24.88 7.94 1.79
C SER A 51 23.44 8.24 1.33
N GLY A 52 22.45 7.60 1.95
CA GLY A 52 21.05 7.66 1.54
C GLY A 52 20.78 6.81 0.30
N ILE A 53 20.09 7.36 -0.69
CA ILE A 53 19.78 6.64 -1.95
C ILE A 53 20.93 6.60 -2.97
N VAL A 54 22.08 7.21 -2.66
CA VAL A 54 23.23 7.24 -3.57
C VAL A 54 23.90 5.87 -3.63
N GLN A 55 24.11 5.34 -4.83
CA GLN A 55 24.87 4.11 -5.09
C GLN A 55 26.30 4.39 -5.56
N SER A 56 26.49 5.46 -6.33
CA SER A 56 27.80 5.82 -6.87
C SER A 56 27.90 7.32 -7.15
N ALA A 57 29.12 7.83 -7.14
CA ALA A 57 29.42 9.19 -7.57
C ALA A 57 30.80 9.20 -8.24
N GLU A 58 30.85 9.55 -9.52
CA GLU A 58 32.07 9.55 -10.33
C GLU A 58 32.41 10.97 -10.78
N LEU A 59 33.66 11.40 -10.55
CA LEU A 59 34.14 12.72 -10.95
C LEU A 59 34.66 12.70 -12.39
N VAL A 60 34.22 13.68 -13.17
CA VAL A 60 34.78 14.09 -14.46
C VAL A 60 35.14 15.58 -14.36
N SER A 61 36.39 15.94 -14.65
CA SER A 61 36.86 17.32 -14.57
C SER A 61 37.15 17.87 -15.96
N ASP A 62 36.34 18.85 -16.39
CA ASP A 62 36.47 19.54 -17.66
C ASP A 62 37.07 20.95 -17.48
N PRO A 63 37.72 21.54 -18.51
CA PRO A 63 38.06 22.97 -18.49
C PRO A 63 36.80 23.84 -18.36
N LEU A 64 36.87 24.91 -17.55
CA LEU A 64 35.76 25.86 -17.41
C LEU A 64 35.95 27.03 -18.40
N GLU A 65 35.06 27.14 -19.40
CA GLU A 65 35.25 28.05 -20.56
C GLU A 65 35.12 29.55 -20.24
N ALA A 66 34.54 29.93 -19.10
CA ALA A 66 34.30 31.33 -18.71
C ALA A 66 34.51 31.61 -17.21
N ALA A 67 35.55 31.03 -16.61
CA ALA A 67 35.86 31.24 -15.18
C ALA A 67 36.44 32.65 -14.93
N ALA A 68 35.99 33.33 -13.88
CA ALA A 68 36.79 34.41 -13.29
C ALA A 68 38.10 33.81 -12.72
N ASP A 69 39.20 34.57 -12.76
CA ASP A 69 40.52 34.09 -12.33
C ASP A 69 40.46 33.42 -10.94
N GLY A 70 40.83 32.13 -10.91
CA GLY A 70 40.88 31.32 -9.68
C GLY A 70 39.57 30.66 -9.24
N GLN A 71 38.45 30.84 -9.95
CA GLN A 71 37.18 30.16 -9.65
C GLN A 71 37.10 28.76 -10.26
N GLY A 72 36.31 27.90 -9.63
CA GLY A 72 35.89 26.61 -10.18
C GLY A 72 34.37 26.48 -10.15
N ALA A 73 33.88 25.37 -10.68
CA ALA A 73 32.46 25.05 -10.66
C ALA A 73 32.23 23.58 -10.31
N LEU A 74 31.07 23.32 -9.71
CA LEU A 74 30.54 22.00 -9.40
C LEU A 74 29.26 21.78 -10.21
N LEU A 75 29.09 20.59 -10.78
CA LEU A 75 27.86 20.18 -11.45
C LEU A 75 27.53 18.74 -11.05
N LEU A 76 26.29 18.47 -10.66
CA LEU A 76 25.83 17.14 -10.24
C LEU A 76 24.82 16.59 -11.24
N ASP A 77 25.19 15.52 -11.96
CA ASP A 77 24.33 14.82 -12.92
C ASP A 77 23.75 13.55 -12.30
N PHE A 78 22.46 13.56 -12.03
CA PHE A 78 21.76 12.46 -11.38
C PHE A 78 21.19 11.47 -12.39
N VAL A 79 21.49 10.19 -12.17
CA VAL A 79 20.99 9.07 -12.96
C VAL A 79 20.35 8.06 -12.02
N HIS A 80 19.13 7.63 -12.35
CA HIS A 80 18.45 6.52 -11.68
C HIS A 80 18.35 5.35 -12.67
N LYS A 81 19.13 4.29 -12.40
CA LYS A 81 19.45 3.23 -13.38
C LYS A 81 20.07 3.81 -14.66
N ASP A 82 19.23 4.04 -15.68
CA ASP A 82 19.62 4.51 -17.01
C ASP A 82 18.93 5.84 -17.40
N ARG A 83 18.09 6.38 -16.51
CA ARG A 83 17.33 7.61 -16.76
C ARG A 83 17.98 8.79 -16.07
N THR A 84 18.20 9.87 -16.80
CA THR A 84 18.58 11.17 -16.23
C THR A 84 17.38 11.76 -15.48
N ILE A 85 17.59 12.15 -14.22
CA ILE A 85 16.51 12.60 -13.32
C ILE A 85 16.74 14.03 -12.78
N ASN A 86 17.64 14.80 -13.40
CA ASN A 86 18.10 16.10 -12.92
C ASN A 86 16.99 17.09 -12.49
N GLN A 87 15.91 17.21 -13.29
CA GLN A 87 14.77 18.10 -13.00
C GLN A 87 13.88 17.64 -11.83
N LYS A 88 14.06 16.39 -11.38
CA LYS A 88 13.33 15.80 -10.25
C LYS A 88 14.14 15.79 -8.95
N VAL A 89 15.34 16.38 -8.98
CA VAL A 89 16.27 16.42 -7.84
C VAL A 89 16.48 17.85 -7.41
N LYS A 90 16.14 18.14 -6.15
CA LYS A 90 16.45 19.41 -5.50
C LYS A 90 17.73 19.24 -4.68
N VAL A 91 18.72 20.08 -4.93
CA VAL A 91 20.07 20.01 -4.36
C VAL A 91 20.31 21.19 -3.42
N SER A 92 21.00 20.94 -2.32
CA SER A 92 21.60 21.93 -1.43
C SER A 92 23.10 21.65 -1.34
N ILE A 93 23.92 22.64 -1.71
CA ILE A 93 25.38 22.59 -1.65
C ILE A 93 25.87 23.38 -0.45
N ASP A 94 26.77 22.76 0.32
CA ASP A 94 27.46 23.39 1.44
C ASP A 94 28.96 23.47 1.14
N GLY A 95 29.45 24.71 1.10
CA GLY A 95 30.87 25.01 0.88
C GLY A 95 31.69 25.07 2.17
N PRO A 96 33.01 25.29 2.03
CA PRO A 96 33.91 25.43 3.17
C PRO A 96 33.52 26.63 4.07
N ALA A 97 33.83 26.50 5.37
CA ALA A 97 33.47 27.49 6.38
C ALA A 97 34.03 28.89 6.05
N GLY A 98 33.16 29.91 6.05
CA GLY A 98 33.52 31.31 5.78
C GLY A 98 33.20 31.81 4.37
N GLU A 99 32.70 30.96 3.46
CA GLU A 99 32.23 31.39 2.14
C GLU A 99 30.77 31.84 2.10
N ALA A 100 30.45 32.73 1.16
CA ALA A 100 29.08 33.11 0.78
C ALA A 100 28.27 31.96 0.12
N THR A 101 28.92 30.82 -0.12
CA THR A 101 28.41 29.64 -0.83
C THR A 101 27.73 28.62 0.08
N GLN A 102 27.54 28.92 1.37
CA GLN A 102 26.80 28.05 2.29
C GLN A 102 25.31 27.97 1.90
N ASN A 103 24.75 26.76 1.91
CA ASN A 103 23.35 26.48 1.58
C ASN A 103 22.87 27.00 0.21
N LYS A 104 23.70 26.90 -0.84
CA LYS A 104 23.22 27.18 -2.20
C LYS A 104 22.23 26.09 -2.62
N LYS A 105 21.01 26.50 -2.97
CA LYS A 105 19.97 25.58 -3.45
C LYS A 105 19.82 25.66 -4.96
N GLY A 106 19.53 24.52 -5.57
CA GLY A 106 19.30 24.42 -7.01
C GLY A 106 18.73 23.07 -7.41
N GLU A 107 18.81 22.75 -8.69
CA GLU A 107 18.38 21.47 -9.26
C GLU A 107 19.57 20.63 -9.73
N GLY A 108 19.34 19.36 -10.08
CA GLY A 108 20.33 18.55 -10.77
C GLY A 108 20.76 19.19 -12.09
N ASN A 109 22.03 19.00 -12.48
CA ASN A 109 22.67 19.59 -13.66
C ASN A 109 22.68 21.13 -13.68
N GLN A 110 22.42 21.78 -12.54
CA GLN A 110 22.72 23.19 -12.38
C GLN A 110 24.20 23.35 -12.02
N GLU A 111 24.87 24.30 -12.68
CA GLU A 111 26.24 24.67 -12.35
C GLU A 111 26.27 25.54 -11.09
N PHE A 112 27.10 25.14 -10.12
CA PHE A 112 27.35 25.88 -8.90
C PHE A 112 28.78 26.44 -8.93
N ALA A 113 28.89 27.72 -9.25
CA ALA A 113 30.16 28.45 -9.11
C ALA A 113 30.53 28.63 -7.64
N GLY A 114 31.81 28.38 -7.31
CA GLY A 114 32.36 28.49 -5.96
C GLY A 114 33.88 28.57 -5.97
N ALA A 115 34.51 28.94 -4.84
CA ALA A 115 35.96 28.89 -4.77
C ALA A 115 36.47 27.43 -4.74
N PRO A 116 37.73 27.21 -5.13
CA PRO A 116 38.35 25.91 -5.00
C PRO A 116 38.33 25.41 -3.56
N GLY A 117 37.98 24.14 -3.36
CA GLY A 117 37.84 23.58 -2.02
C GLY A 117 37.05 22.28 -1.98
N VAL A 118 36.68 21.88 -0.76
CA VAL A 118 35.90 20.67 -0.48
C VAL A 118 34.49 21.08 -0.04
N TYR A 119 33.51 20.46 -0.67
CA TYR A 119 32.08 20.72 -0.55
C TYR A 119 31.35 19.46 -0.13
N SER A 120 30.13 19.63 0.36
CA SER A 120 29.14 18.57 0.51
C SER A 120 27.84 18.97 -0.20
N ALA A 121 27.05 17.96 -0.55
CA ALA A 121 25.74 18.13 -1.14
C ALA A 121 24.73 17.25 -0.40
N SER A 122 23.57 17.81 -0.10
CA SER A 122 22.36 17.05 0.25
C SER A 122 21.32 17.26 -0.84
N PHE A 123 20.51 16.26 -1.12
CA PHE A 123 19.49 16.38 -2.14
C PHE A 123 18.27 15.53 -1.84
N VAL A 124 17.14 15.92 -2.44
CA VAL A 124 15.87 15.20 -2.38
C VAL A 124 15.43 14.89 -3.81
N TYR A 125 15.26 13.61 -4.11
CA TYR A 125 14.71 13.11 -5.36
C TYR A 125 13.22 12.77 -5.19
N THR A 126 12.35 13.30 -6.04
CA THR A 126 10.91 12.99 -6.03
C THR A 126 10.48 12.45 -7.39
N GLU A 127 10.23 11.14 -7.49
CA GLU A 127 9.84 10.53 -8.78
C GLU A 127 8.37 10.80 -9.13
N THR A 128 7.51 10.74 -8.12
CA THR A 128 6.05 10.84 -8.19
C THR A 128 5.54 11.51 -6.93
N GLU A 129 4.41 12.22 -7.02
CA GLU A 129 3.73 12.83 -5.86
C GLU A 129 3.19 11.79 -4.88
N LEU A 130 2.95 10.56 -5.35
CA LEU A 130 2.51 9.42 -4.52
C LEU A 130 3.63 8.87 -3.61
N ALA A 131 4.87 9.28 -3.84
CA ALA A 131 6.02 8.88 -3.06
C ALA A 131 6.57 10.10 -2.32
N SER A 132 6.93 9.91 -1.05
CA SER A 132 7.71 10.92 -0.33
C SER A 132 9.07 11.11 -1.02
N GLY A 133 9.63 12.31 -0.89
CA GLY A 133 10.96 12.61 -1.40
C GLY A 133 12.02 11.69 -0.78
N PHE A 134 12.98 11.28 -1.59
CA PHE A 134 14.06 10.38 -1.21
C PHE A 134 15.36 11.15 -1.03
N GLU A 135 15.94 11.05 0.16
CA GLU A 135 17.12 11.81 0.55
C GLU A 135 18.43 11.10 0.15
N GLY A 136 19.40 11.89 -0.29
CA GLY A 136 20.76 11.45 -0.54
C GLY A 136 21.78 12.51 -0.11
N LYS A 137 22.99 12.06 0.21
CA LYS A 137 24.09 12.93 0.62
C LYS A 137 25.41 12.52 -0.02
N LEU A 138 26.18 13.52 -0.43
CA LEU A 138 27.54 13.41 -0.95
C LEU A 138 28.44 14.29 -0.10
N ASP A 139 29.52 13.74 0.43
CA ASP A 139 30.57 14.48 1.12
C ASP A 139 31.88 14.36 0.33
N ASN A 140 32.80 15.29 0.55
CA ASN A 140 34.10 15.35 -0.12
C ASN A 140 34.03 15.62 -1.64
N LEU A 141 33.09 16.46 -2.07
CA LEU A 141 33.04 16.98 -3.44
C LEU A 141 34.15 18.01 -3.63
N ILE A 142 34.93 17.90 -4.69
CA ILE A 142 36.12 18.72 -4.90
C ILE A 142 35.85 19.70 -6.03
N VAL A 143 36.10 20.98 -5.74
CA VAL A 143 36.12 22.05 -6.75
C VAL A 143 37.57 22.46 -6.98
N GLN A 144 38.03 22.29 -8.21
CA GLN A 144 39.37 22.67 -8.67
C GLN A 144 39.34 24.03 -9.40
N PRO A 145 40.42 24.84 -9.28
CA PRO A 145 40.50 26.13 -9.97
C PRO A 145 40.51 25.95 -11.50
N GLY A 146 39.74 26.76 -12.21
CA GLY A 146 39.63 26.75 -13.68
C GLY A 146 38.97 25.49 -14.26
N LYS A 147 38.31 24.69 -13.43
CA LYS A 147 37.68 23.41 -13.82
C LYS A 147 36.19 23.38 -13.50
N LEU A 148 35.44 22.75 -14.38
CA LEU A 148 34.09 22.26 -14.11
C LEU A 148 34.21 20.82 -13.59
N ASN A 149 33.87 20.62 -12.31
CA ASN A 149 33.91 19.32 -11.65
C ASN A 149 32.52 18.72 -11.73
N ARG A 150 32.30 17.86 -12.73
CA ARG A 150 31.05 17.18 -12.99
C ARG A 150 31.04 15.84 -12.25
N TYR A 151 30.07 15.65 -11.37
CA TYR A 151 29.84 14.38 -10.71
C TYR A 151 28.66 13.67 -11.34
N LYS A 152 28.88 12.48 -11.88
CA LYS A 152 27.80 11.58 -12.28
C LYS A 152 27.37 10.77 -11.06
N VAL A 153 26.16 11.04 -10.57
CA VAL A 153 25.61 10.48 -9.34
C VAL A 153 24.57 9.42 -9.69
N GLY A 154 24.91 8.15 -9.42
CA GLY A 154 23.96 7.04 -9.51
C GLY A 154 23.10 6.96 -8.25
N VAL A 155 21.78 6.99 -8.40
CA VAL A 155 20.83 6.81 -7.28
C VAL A 155 19.99 5.56 -7.50
N LEU A 156 19.51 4.95 -6.42
CA LEU A 156 18.49 3.90 -6.44
C LEU A 156 17.38 4.24 -5.44
N ALA A 157 16.27 4.76 -5.95
CA ALA A 157 15.12 5.05 -5.11
C ALA A 157 14.29 3.79 -4.84
N PRO A 158 13.68 3.67 -3.65
CA PRO A 158 12.81 2.56 -3.30
C PRO A 158 11.40 2.76 -3.90
N VAL A 159 11.32 2.87 -5.23
CA VAL A 159 10.07 2.92 -6.01
C VAL A 159 10.08 1.85 -7.08
N GLY A 160 8.90 1.38 -7.48
CA GLY A 160 8.69 0.42 -8.57
C GLY A 160 7.52 0.83 -9.44
N GLU A 161 7.34 0.12 -10.55
CA GLU A 161 6.19 0.28 -11.45
C GLU A 161 5.22 -0.87 -11.22
N LEU A 162 3.93 -0.58 -11.09
CA LEU A 162 2.86 -1.55 -10.98
C LEU A 162 1.89 -1.34 -12.13
N ALA A 163 1.66 -2.37 -12.95
CA ALA A 163 0.60 -2.39 -13.94
C ALA A 163 -0.38 -3.51 -13.59
N VAL A 164 -1.63 -3.15 -13.31
CA VAL A 164 -2.70 -4.12 -13.00
C VAL A 164 -3.65 -4.16 -14.18
N ARG A 165 -3.88 -5.36 -14.72
CA ARG A 165 -4.78 -5.59 -15.86
C ARG A 165 -5.86 -6.59 -15.49
N PHE A 166 -7.07 -6.33 -15.97
CA PHE A 166 -8.22 -7.18 -15.76
C PHE A 166 -8.67 -7.77 -17.08
N PHE A 167 -8.86 -9.08 -17.08
CA PHE A 167 -9.26 -9.84 -18.25
C PHE A 167 -10.54 -10.59 -17.97
N LYS A 168 -11.54 -10.42 -18.84
CA LYS A 168 -12.76 -11.23 -18.83
C LYS A 168 -12.48 -12.58 -19.49
N ASN A 169 -12.78 -13.66 -18.78
CA ASN A 169 -12.77 -15.02 -19.32
C ASN A 169 -14.19 -15.46 -19.65
N ASP A 170 -14.53 -15.41 -20.93
CA ASP A 170 -15.78 -15.97 -21.46
C ASP A 170 -15.48 -17.35 -22.05
N LYS A 171 -16.10 -18.40 -21.51
CA LYS A 171 -15.91 -19.79 -22.00
C LYS A 171 -16.30 -19.97 -23.47
N LYS A 172 -17.04 -19.02 -24.06
CA LYS A 172 -17.45 -19.02 -25.48
C LYS A 172 -16.45 -18.33 -26.39
N LEU A 173 -15.52 -17.54 -25.85
CA LEU A 173 -14.49 -16.85 -26.63
C LEU A 173 -13.13 -17.56 -26.47
N PRO A 174 -12.36 -17.69 -27.57
CA PRO A 174 -11.04 -18.33 -27.52
C PRO A 174 -9.96 -17.46 -26.85
N GLU A 175 -10.21 -16.15 -26.68
CA GLU A 175 -9.25 -15.20 -26.11
C GLU A 175 -9.85 -14.41 -24.95
N LYS A 176 -9.01 -14.08 -23.98
CA LYS A 176 -9.32 -13.20 -22.85
C LYS A 176 -9.51 -11.77 -23.34
N VAL A 177 -10.63 -11.15 -22.99
CA VAL A 177 -10.92 -9.75 -23.36
C VAL A 177 -10.39 -8.83 -22.26
N ASP A 178 -9.56 -7.84 -22.61
CA ASP A 178 -9.10 -6.81 -21.66
C ASP A 178 -10.27 -5.89 -21.31
N VAL A 179 -10.59 -5.81 -20.02
CA VAL A 179 -11.67 -4.99 -19.46
C VAL A 179 -11.14 -3.99 -18.43
N SER A 180 -9.83 -3.73 -18.42
CA SER A 180 -9.18 -2.89 -17.40
C SER A 180 -9.79 -1.49 -17.29
N SER A 181 -10.21 -0.89 -18.40
CA SER A 181 -10.86 0.43 -18.42
C SER A 181 -12.24 0.45 -17.75
N GLU A 182 -12.87 -0.71 -17.58
CA GLU A 182 -14.19 -0.88 -16.96
C GLU A 182 -14.10 -1.21 -15.46
N VAL A 183 -12.89 -1.43 -14.96
CA VAL A 183 -12.63 -1.77 -13.55
C VAL A 183 -12.08 -0.56 -12.83
N ALA A 184 -12.84 -0.04 -11.87
CA ALA A 184 -12.34 0.97 -10.92
C ALA A 184 -11.53 0.26 -9.84
N ILE A 185 -10.37 0.79 -9.48
CA ILE A 185 -9.53 0.23 -8.43
C ILE A 185 -9.13 1.27 -7.38
N GLN A 186 -8.93 0.77 -6.16
CA GLN A 186 -8.36 1.52 -5.05
C GLN A 186 -7.21 0.69 -4.47
N LEU A 187 -6.04 1.33 -4.31
CA LEU A 187 -4.84 0.71 -3.76
C LEU A 187 -4.59 1.19 -2.35
N TYR A 188 -4.19 0.27 -1.47
CA TYR A 188 -3.81 0.53 -0.09
C TYR A 188 -2.48 -0.16 0.20
N ARG A 189 -1.73 0.28 1.21
CA ARG A 189 -0.56 -0.49 1.67
C ARG A 189 -1.02 -1.84 2.22
N GLY A 190 -0.18 -2.85 2.08
CA GLY A 190 -0.50 -4.21 2.51
C GLY A 190 -0.73 -4.33 4.01
N GLU A 191 -0.04 -3.51 4.81
CA GLU A 191 -0.19 -3.44 6.26
C GLU A 191 -1.39 -2.61 6.75
N ASP A 192 -1.98 -1.80 5.86
CA ASP A 192 -3.04 -0.89 6.19
C ASP A 192 -4.38 -1.62 6.32
N ASP A 193 -5.27 -1.10 7.17
CA ASP A 193 -6.66 -1.51 7.16
C ASP A 193 -7.46 -0.54 6.27
N PRO A 194 -8.05 -1.00 5.16
CA PRO A 194 -8.69 -0.11 4.20
C PRO A 194 -9.96 0.55 4.74
N GLU A 195 -10.48 0.10 5.88
CA GLU A 195 -11.58 0.77 6.58
C GLU A 195 -11.09 1.95 7.44
N LEU A 196 -9.80 1.99 7.79
CA LEU A 196 -9.21 2.97 8.69
C LEU A 196 -8.34 4.01 7.98
N VAL A 197 -7.92 3.75 6.75
CA VAL A 197 -7.05 4.66 5.99
C VAL A 197 -7.60 4.94 4.61
N GLU A 198 -7.23 6.09 4.05
CA GLU A 198 -7.53 6.40 2.67
C GLU A 198 -6.63 5.58 1.73
N ALA A 199 -7.18 5.24 0.57
CA ALA A 199 -6.41 4.60 -0.48
C ALA A 199 -5.24 5.50 -0.91
N VAL A 200 -4.05 4.92 -1.07
CA VAL A 200 -2.88 5.63 -1.61
C VAL A 200 -3.09 6.04 -3.06
N TRP A 201 -4.02 5.38 -3.76
CA TRP A 201 -4.39 5.69 -5.13
C TRP A 201 -5.80 5.20 -5.46
N LYS A 202 -6.52 5.94 -6.31
CA LYS A 202 -7.85 5.59 -6.84
C LYS A 202 -7.94 5.96 -8.32
N GLY A 203 -8.47 5.07 -9.16
CA GLY A 203 -8.63 5.32 -10.59
C GLY A 203 -9.07 4.07 -11.36
N ALA A 204 -8.97 4.07 -12.68
CA ALA A 204 -9.24 2.89 -13.49
C ALA A 204 -8.04 1.93 -13.52
N ALA A 205 -8.26 0.63 -13.72
CA ALA A 205 -7.15 -0.28 -13.98
C ALA A 205 -6.52 -0.03 -15.36
N GLY A 206 -5.41 -0.72 -15.65
CA GLY A 206 -4.69 -0.63 -16.93
C GLY A 206 -3.64 0.48 -16.99
N GLU A 207 -3.65 1.43 -16.06
CA GLU A 207 -2.57 2.42 -15.91
C GLU A 207 -1.33 1.80 -15.24
N THR A 208 -0.14 2.23 -15.69
CA THR A 208 1.12 1.92 -14.99
C THR A 208 1.36 2.96 -13.91
N LEU A 209 1.37 2.51 -12.65
CA LEU A 209 1.54 3.33 -11.48
C LEU A 209 2.98 3.27 -10.98
N VAL A 210 3.58 4.41 -10.67
CA VAL A 210 4.86 4.47 -9.95
C VAL A 210 4.56 4.60 -8.46
N LEU A 211 4.95 3.61 -7.68
CA LEU A 211 4.62 3.50 -6.26
C LEU A 211 5.88 3.20 -5.44
N PRO A 212 5.96 3.62 -4.16
CA PRO A 212 7.05 3.18 -3.29
C PRO A 212 7.08 1.66 -3.17
N SER A 213 8.28 1.07 -3.10
CA SER A 213 8.44 -0.38 -2.98
C SER A 213 7.76 -0.90 -1.71
N GLY A 214 7.17 -2.08 -1.79
CA GLY A 214 6.50 -2.72 -0.66
C GLY A 214 5.30 -3.54 -1.11
N SER A 215 4.57 -4.06 -0.13
CA SER A 215 3.35 -4.83 -0.34
C SER A 215 2.13 -3.93 -0.41
N TYR A 216 1.18 -4.28 -1.26
CA TYR A 216 -0.08 -3.56 -1.47
C TYR A 216 -1.27 -4.51 -1.48
N GLN A 217 -2.43 -3.96 -1.17
CA GLN A 217 -3.73 -4.58 -1.39
C GLN A 217 -4.57 -3.70 -2.30
N LEU A 218 -5.38 -4.36 -3.11
CA LEU A 218 -6.16 -3.78 -4.20
C LEU A 218 -7.63 -4.13 -3.99
N ARG A 219 -8.46 -3.10 -3.93
CA ARG A 219 -9.92 -3.23 -4.07
C ARG A 219 -10.27 -2.95 -5.52
N ALA A 220 -10.93 -3.88 -6.19
CA ALA A 220 -11.45 -3.70 -7.53
C ALA A 220 -12.98 -3.65 -7.50
N GLU A 221 -13.56 -2.74 -8.28
CA GLU A 221 -14.99 -2.58 -8.45
C GLU A 221 -15.34 -2.59 -9.94
N TYR A 222 -16.26 -3.47 -10.35
CA TYR A 222 -16.66 -3.65 -11.75
C TYR A 222 -18.10 -4.13 -11.86
N ALA A 223 -18.77 -3.84 -12.97
CA ALA A 223 -20.12 -4.35 -13.25
C ALA A 223 -20.04 -5.62 -14.11
N LEU A 224 -20.85 -6.64 -13.79
CA LEU A 224 -20.87 -7.90 -14.55
C LEU A 224 -21.83 -7.91 -15.75
N ASP A 225 -22.65 -6.85 -15.89
CA ASP A 225 -23.77 -6.65 -16.82
C ASP A 225 -25.08 -7.44 -16.56
N VAL A 226 -26.16 -6.88 -17.13
CA VAL A 226 -27.63 -7.08 -17.02
C VAL A 226 -28.31 -6.56 -15.74
N THR A 227 -27.73 -6.66 -14.55
CA THR A 227 -28.42 -6.29 -13.29
C THR A 227 -27.95 -4.97 -12.65
N ALA A 228 -27.01 -4.26 -13.26
CA ALA A 228 -26.43 -2.98 -12.78
C ALA A 228 -25.81 -3.03 -11.35
N VAL A 229 -25.51 -4.23 -10.82
CA VAL A 229 -24.87 -4.38 -9.52
C VAL A 229 -23.35 -4.37 -9.71
N SER A 230 -22.66 -3.42 -9.05
CA SER A 230 -21.20 -3.44 -8.98
C SER A 230 -20.73 -4.54 -8.04
N VAL A 231 -19.75 -5.29 -8.51
CA VAL A 231 -19.02 -6.30 -7.76
C VAL A 231 -17.80 -5.65 -7.18
N THR A 232 -17.55 -5.87 -5.88
CA THR A 232 -16.27 -5.53 -5.25
C THR A 232 -15.48 -6.80 -4.96
N GLU A 233 -14.22 -6.86 -5.40
CA GLU A 233 -13.27 -7.92 -5.08
C GLU A 233 -11.97 -7.36 -4.50
N TRP A 234 -11.27 -8.18 -3.71
CA TRP A 234 -10.02 -7.79 -3.06
C TRP A 234 -8.88 -8.72 -3.47
N TYR A 235 -7.74 -8.12 -3.79
CA TYR A 235 -6.50 -8.82 -4.11
C TYR A 235 -5.41 -8.33 -3.16
N ARG A 236 -4.72 -9.27 -2.51
CA ARG A 236 -3.70 -8.97 -1.50
C ARG A 236 -2.32 -9.40 -1.99
N ASP A 237 -1.29 -9.02 -1.22
CA ASP A 237 0.11 -9.40 -1.42
C ASP A 237 0.65 -8.97 -2.81
N ILE A 238 0.29 -7.77 -3.25
CA ILE A 238 0.80 -7.19 -4.50
C ILE A 238 2.14 -6.52 -4.22
N GLU A 239 3.22 -7.19 -4.61
CA GLU A 239 4.58 -6.72 -4.37
C GLU A 239 5.07 -5.73 -5.44
N VAL A 240 5.41 -4.53 -5.01
CA VAL A 240 6.06 -3.50 -5.84
C VAL A 240 7.57 -3.49 -5.56
N GLY A 241 8.35 -3.69 -6.62
CA GLY A 241 9.81 -3.73 -6.55
C GLY A 241 10.49 -2.38 -6.31
N LYS A 242 11.82 -2.37 -6.37
CA LYS A 242 12.67 -1.17 -6.19
C LYS A 242 13.33 -0.75 -7.50
N GLY A 243 13.80 0.49 -7.55
CA GLY A 243 14.52 1.04 -8.70
C GLY A 243 13.74 1.05 -10.01
N MET A 244 12.44 1.31 -10.02
CA MET A 244 11.59 1.19 -11.22
C MET A 244 11.53 -0.24 -11.79
N ALA A 245 11.67 -1.26 -10.95
CA ALA A 245 11.33 -2.62 -11.38
C ALA A 245 9.83 -2.69 -11.67
N ARG A 246 9.47 -3.25 -12.84
CA ARG A 246 8.09 -3.40 -13.28
C ARG A 246 7.49 -4.70 -12.74
N THR A 247 6.34 -4.58 -12.08
CA THR A 247 5.47 -5.66 -11.67
C THR A 247 4.20 -5.61 -12.52
N ASP A 248 3.97 -6.65 -13.32
CA ASP A 248 2.70 -6.84 -14.03
C ASP A 248 1.81 -7.80 -13.23
N ARG A 249 0.56 -7.39 -12.95
CA ARG A 249 -0.44 -8.21 -12.28
C ARG A 249 -1.66 -8.38 -13.16
N ASP A 250 -1.77 -9.55 -13.77
CA ASP A 250 -2.92 -9.92 -14.59
C ASP A 250 -3.96 -10.66 -13.74
N ILE A 251 -5.16 -10.13 -13.68
CA ILE A 251 -6.30 -10.67 -12.95
C ILE A 251 -7.33 -11.14 -13.97
N THR A 252 -7.74 -12.40 -13.86
CA THR A 252 -8.81 -12.93 -14.71
C THR A 252 -10.11 -12.94 -13.94
N LEU A 253 -11.08 -12.17 -14.43
CA LEU A 253 -12.45 -12.14 -13.94
C LEU A 253 -13.23 -13.28 -14.59
N GLU A 254 -13.76 -14.16 -13.76
CA GLU A 254 -14.62 -15.26 -14.19
C GLU A 254 -16.08 -14.78 -14.17
N PHE A 255 -16.64 -14.60 -15.36
CA PHE A 255 -18.06 -14.32 -15.55
C PHE A 255 -18.73 -15.66 -15.87
N GLU A 256 -19.49 -16.21 -14.94
CA GLU A 256 -20.21 -17.46 -15.18
C GLU A 256 -21.58 -17.21 -15.82
N ASP A 257 -21.88 -17.94 -16.89
CA ASP A 257 -23.15 -17.86 -17.63
C ASP A 257 -24.32 -18.60 -16.93
N SER A 258 -24.02 -19.44 -15.93
CA SER A 258 -24.98 -20.29 -15.23
C SER A 258 -24.52 -20.62 -13.81
N GLY A 259 -25.43 -20.59 -12.83
CA GLY A 259 -25.18 -21.01 -11.44
C GLY A 259 -25.51 -19.94 -10.40
N VAL A 260 -25.33 -20.26 -9.12
CA VAL A 260 -25.60 -19.35 -8.00
C VAL A 260 -24.30 -19.02 -7.28
N ARG A 261 -23.94 -17.74 -7.22
CA ARG A 261 -22.82 -17.22 -6.42
C ARG A 261 -23.37 -16.28 -5.36
N LEU A 262 -23.21 -16.61 -4.09
CA LEU A 262 -23.47 -15.66 -3.00
C LEU A 262 -22.14 -15.10 -2.51
N ASP A 263 -21.99 -13.79 -2.54
CA ASP A 263 -20.84 -13.11 -1.95
C ASP A 263 -21.22 -12.70 -0.53
N ALA A 264 -20.46 -13.17 0.45
CA ALA A 264 -20.67 -12.89 1.86
C ALA A 264 -19.89 -11.65 2.28
N PHE A 265 -20.60 -10.72 2.91
CA PHE A 265 -20.06 -9.54 3.53
C PHE A 265 -20.42 -9.50 5.02
N ASN A 266 -19.63 -8.81 5.83
CA ASN A 266 -20.04 -8.40 7.16
C ASN A 266 -19.82 -6.90 7.30
N TYR A 267 -20.92 -6.15 7.32
CA TYR A 267 -20.93 -4.69 7.20
C TYR A 267 -20.09 -4.16 6.03
N GLY A 268 -20.26 -4.73 4.85
CA GLY A 268 -19.53 -4.34 3.64
C GLY A 268 -18.10 -4.87 3.53
N ARG A 269 -17.53 -5.49 4.57
CA ARG A 269 -16.24 -6.20 4.48
C ARG A 269 -16.44 -7.58 3.86
N PRO A 270 -15.72 -7.97 2.81
CA PRO A 270 -15.84 -9.31 2.24
C PRO A 270 -15.34 -10.37 3.23
N VAL A 271 -16.08 -11.48 3.35
CA VAL A 271 -15.77 -12.60 4.25
C VAL A 271 -15.97 -13.96 3.58
N ASP A 272 -15.88 -13.99 2.24
CA ASP A 272 -16.12 -15.18 1.41
C ASP A 272 -15.26 -16.39 1.80
N ASP A 273 -13.97 -16.15 2.02
CA ASP A 273 -12.93 -17.16 2.30
C ASP A 273 -13.23 -18.01 3.54
N LYS A 274 -14.02 -17.47 4.47
CA LYS A 274 -14.36 -18.05 5.77
C LYS A 274 -15.86 -18.30 5.94
N THR A 275 -16.64 -18.21 4.86
CA THR A 275 -18.10 -18.38 4.91
C THR A 275 -18.55 -19.61 4.12
N ASP A 276 -19.23 -20.52 4.82
CA ASP A 276 -19.91 -21.67 4.23
C ASP A 276 -21.37 -21.35 3.94
N ILE A 277 -21.90 -21.87 2.83
CA ILE A 277 -23.26 -21.68 2.37
C ILE A 277 -23.96 -23.02 2.28
N PHE A 278 -25.19 -23.09 2.77
CA PHE A 278 -26.04 -24.28 2.73
C PHE A 278 -27.45 -23.92 2.23
N PHE A 279 -27.91 -24.64 1.20
CA PHE A 279 -29.25 -24.48 0.62
C PHE A 279 -30.19 -25.53 1.18
N PHE A 280 -31.35 -25.10 1.67
CA PHE A 280 -32.39 -25.95 2.21
C PHE A 280 -33.72 -25.68 1.50
N LEU A 281 -34.61 -26.66 1.53
CA LEU A 281 -35.97 -26.44 1.06
C LEU A 281 -36.66 -25.38 1.93
N PRO A 282 -37.61 -24.60 1.37
CA PRO A 282 -38.31 -23.56 2.11
C PRO A 282 -38.97 -24.12 3.36
N GLY A 283 -38.79 -23.43 4.50
CA GLY A 283 -39.35 -23.82 5.79
C GLY A 283 -38.62 -24.96 6.51
N ALA A 284 -37.49 -25.44 6.01
CA ALA A 284 -36.68 -26.44 6.70
C ALA A 284 -36.04 -25.88 7.99
N ASP A 285 -35.85 -26.75 8.99
CA ASP A 285 -35.07 -26.40 10.19
C ASP A 285 -33.57 -26.35 9.87
N VAL A 286 -33.16 -25.16 9.41
CA VAL A 286 -31.76 -24.81 9.10
C VAL A 286 -30.84 -24.89 10.32
N SER A 287 -31.37 -24.90 11.55
CA SER A 287 -30.59 -24.89 12.79
C SER A 287 -30.38 -26.28 13.43
N GLY A 288 -31.18 -27.28 13.03
CA GLY A 288 -31.39 -28.51 13.83
C GLY A 288 -31.18 -29.85 13.14
N GLY A 289 -30.64 -29.91 11.92
CA GLY A 289 -30.24 -31.18 11.27
C GLY A 289 -30.95 -31.54 9.97
N ALA A 290 -31.62 -30.58 9.30
CA ALA A 290 -32.04 -30.77 7.93
C ALA A 290 -30.83 -31.06 7.01
N ARG A 291 -30.99 -31.93 6.01
CA ARG A 291 -29.95 -32.19 5.02
C ARG A 291 -29.98 -31.10 3.95
N SER A 292 -28.87 -30.41 3.75
CA SER A 292 -28.73 -29.43 2.67
C SER A 292 -28.89 -30.11 1.30
N ARG A 293 -29.54 -29.40 0.37
CA ARG A 293 -29.69 -29.82 -1.03
C ARG A 293 -28.44 -29.53 -1.84
N ALA A 294 -27.83 -28.39 -1.56
CA ALA A 294 -26.53 -27.99 -2.06
C ALA A 294 -25.76 -27.26 -0.96
N ASN A 295 -24.44 -27.29 -1.05
CA ASN A 295 -23.56 -26.56 -0.14
C ASN A 295 -22.25 -26.22 -0.83
N GLY A 296 -21.58 -25.18 -0.34
CA GLY A 296 -20.27 -24.78 -0.82
C GLY A 296 -19.77 -23.54 -0.10
N LYS A 297 -18.82 -22.83 -0.73
CA LYS A 297 -18.19 -21.63 -0.18
C LYS A 297 -18.79 -20.37 -0.79
N ALA A 298 -18.88 -19.31 0.01
CA ALA A 298 -19.17 -17.98 -0.49
C ALA A 298 -18.09 -17.50 -1.48
N GLY A 299 -18.47 -16.59 -2.38
CA GLY A 299 -17.61 -16.12 -3.47
C GLY A 299 -17.30 -17.16 -4.55
N LYS A 300 -17.87 -18.38 -4.45
CA LYS A 300 -17.78 -19.43 -5.47
C LYS A 300 -19.13 -19.66 -6.11
N THR A 301 -19.13 -20.00 -7.39
CA THR A 301 -20.34 -20.42 -8.08
C THR A 301 -20.69 -21.85 -7.69
N LEU A 302 -21.96 -22.04 -7.36
CA LEU A 302 -22.54 -23.30 -6.94
C LEU A 302 -23.53 -23.75 -8.00
N ASP A 303 -23.44 -25.03 -8.35
CA ASP A 303 -24.45 -25.69 -9.17
C ASP A 303 -25.63 -26.06 -8.27
N VAL A 304 -26.70 -25.29 -8.37
CA VAL A 304 -27.92 -25.43 -7.56
C VAL A 304 -29.09 -25.56 -8.53
N GLU A 305 -29.89 -26.60 -8.35
CA GLU A 305 -31.09 -26.79 -9.16
C GLU A 305 -32.04 -25.57 -9.05
N PRO A 306 -32.76 -25.21 -10.12
CA PRO A 306 -33.75 -24.14 -10.07
C PRO A 306 -34.86 -24.42 -9.05
N GLY A 307 -35.24 -23.39 -8.28
CA GLY A 307 -36.25 -23.53 -7.22
C GLY A 307 -36.14 -22.44 -6.15
N GLU A 308 -37.01 -22.52 -5.15
CA GLU A 308 -36.97 -21.64 -3.98
C GLU A 308 -36.23 -22.33 -2.82
N TYR A 309 -35.38 -21.60 -2.12
CA TYR A 309 -34.54 -22.13 -1.02
C TYR A 309 -34.47 -21.18 0.18
N ASP A 310 -34.40 -21.77 1.37
CA ASP A 310 -33.88 -21.10 2.56
C ASP A 310 -32.37 -21.36 2.62
N VAL A 311 -31.56 -20.30 2.71
CA VAL A 311 -30.11 -20.37 2.65
C VAL A 311 -29.48 -19.95 3.97
N LEU A 312 -28.66 -20.81 4.55
CA LEU A 312 -27.86 -20.51 5.73
C LEU A 312 -26.43 -20.16 5.30
N LEU A 313 -25.96 -19.00 5.72
CA LEU A 313 -24.57 -18.59 5.65
C LEU A 313 -23.97 -18.73 7.05
N ILE A 314 -22.84 -19.42 7.15
CA ILE A 314 -22.07 -19.57 8.38
C ILE A 314 -20.69 -18.98 8.17
N TYR A 315 -20.44 -17.81 8.74
CA TYR A 315 -19.12 -17.19 8.77
C TYR A 315 -18.37 -17.60 10.03
N GLN A 316 -17.16 -18.14 9.86
CA GLN A 316 -16.29 -18.57 10.94
C GLN A 316 -14.97 -17.77 10.89
N PRO A 317 -14.87 -16.61 11.57
CA PRO A 317 -13.71 -15.71 11.47
C PRO A 317 -12.37 -16.34 11.89
N SER A 318 -12.41 -17.25 12.85
CA SER A 318 -11.22 -17.85 13.48
C SER A 318 -11.42 -19.36 13.65
N PRO A 319 -11.47 -20.15 12.57
CA PRO A 319 -11.82 -21.56 12.66
C PRO A 319 -10.81 -22.40 13.47
N ASP A 320 -9.54 -22.04 13.41
CA ASP A 320 -8.46 -22.79 14.07
C ASP A 320 -8.29 -22.44 15.56
N THR A 321 -8.70 -21.23 15.95
CA THR A 321 -8.36 -20.64 17.24
C THR A 321 -9.59 -20.29 18.10
N ASN A 322 -10.73 -19.98 17.50
CA ASN A 322 -12.02 -19.83 18.16
C ASN A 322 -13.14 -20.50 17.34
N PRO A 323 -13.15 -21.84 17.28
CA PRO A 323 -14.08 -22.58 16.44
C PRO A 323 -15.55 -22.37 16.82
N ASP A 324 -15.82 -21.93 18.05
CA ASP A 324 -17.18 -21.70 18.55
C ASP A 324 -17.75 -20.34 18.11
N LEU A 325 -16.89 -19.38 17.73
CA LEU A 325 -17.34 -18.11 17.15
C LEU A 325 -17.81 -18.34 15.71
N LYS A 326 -19.11 -18.61 15.57
CA LYS A 326 -19.80 -18.76 14.29
C LYS A 326 -20.90 -17.72 14.19
N LEU A 327 -20.89 -16.96 13.10
CA LEU A 327 -21.93 -16.00 12.76
C LEU A 327 -22.85 -16.63 11.72
N GLN A 328 -24.15 -16.56 11.96
CA GLN A 328 -25.14 -17.20 11.10
C GLN A 328 -26.11 -16.17 10.56
N LYS A 329 -26.36 -16.23 9.25
CA LYS A 329 -27.41 -15.46 8.57
C LYS A 329 -28.27 -16.42 7.77
N VAL A 330 -29.59 -16.31 7.92
CA VAL A 330 -30.55 -17.07 7.13
C VAL A 330 -31.22 -16.13 6.15
N LEU A 331 -31.10 -16.44 4.87
CA LEU A 331 -31.91 -15.84 3.81
C LEU A 331 -33.09 -16.76 3.54
N ARG A 332 -34.30 -16.21 3.54
CA ARG A 332 -35.51 -16.98 3.26
C ARG A 332 -36.04 -16.68 1.87
N GLY A 333 -36.54 -17.70 1.21
CA GLY A 333 -37.18 -17.56 -0.11
C GLY A 333 -36.25 -17.07 -1.22
N LEU A 334 -34.98 -17.47 -1.20
CA LEU A 334 -34.08 -17.17 -2.32
C LEU A 334 -34.54 -17.98 -3.54
N VAL A 335 -34.93 -17.30 -4.61
CA VAL A 335 -35.33 -17.92 -5.87
C VAL A 335 -34.11 -18.10 -6.77
N VAL A 336 -33.77 -19.35 -7.07
CA VAL A 336 -32.75 -19.73 -8.05
C VAL A 336 -33.42 -19.85 -9.42
N PRO A 337 -33.03 -19.00 -10.40
CA PRO A 337 -33.69 -18.97 -11.71
C PRO A 337 -33.36 -20.21 -12.53
N ALA A 338 -34.29 -20.59 -13.42
CA ALA A 338 -34.09 -21.71 -14.36
C ALA A 338 -33.09 -21.40 -15.49
N VAL A 339 -32.81 -20.12 -15.75
CA VAL A 339 -31.92 -19.64 -16.81
C VAL A 339 -31.11 -18.46 -16.28
N GLY A 340 -29.81 -18.43 -16.61
CA GLY A 340 -28.88 -17.36 -16.24
C GLY A 340 -28.13 -17.63 -14.94
N ALA A 341 -27.23 -16.71 -14.59
CA ALA A 341 -26.50 -16.74 -13.34
C ALA A 341 -27.14 -15.83 -12.29
N LEU A 342 -27.21 -16.29 -11.05
CA LEU A 342 -27.60 -15.49 -9.89
C LEU A 342 -26.33 -15.16 -9.10
N ARG A 343 -25.92 -13.89 -9.14
CA ARG A 343 -24.92 -13.37 -8.20
C ARG A 343 -25.61 -12.50 -7.17
N ARG A 344 -25.43 -12.79 -5.89
CA ARG A 344 -26.14 -12.11 -4.81
C ARG A 344 -25.20 -11.75 -3.65
N PRO A 345 -24.98 -10.45 -3.38
CA PRO A 345 -24.31 -10.04 -2.15
C PRO A 345 -25.24 -10.27 -0.94
N VAL A 346 -24.65 -10.73 0.16
CA VAL A 346 -25.32 -11.05 1.42
C VAL A 346 -24.52 -10.50 2.58
N ASP A 347 -25.11 -9.62 3.37
CA ASP A 347 -24.47 -9.11 4.58
C ASP A 347 -24.91 -9.91 5.82
N LEU A 348 -23.94 -10.38 6.61
CA LEU A 348 -24.14 -11.08 7.88
C LEU A 348 -24.55 -10.13 9.01
N GLU A 349 -24.24 -8.83 8.88
CA GLU A 349 -24.71 -7.74 9.75
C GLU A 349 -24.39 -7.95 11.24
N THR A 350 -23.34 -8.70 11.58
CA THR A 350 -22.94 -8.93 12.97
C THR A 350 -21.78 -8.02 13.38
N PRO A 351 -21.98 -7.12 14.36
CA PRO A 351 -20.93 -6.20 14.78
C PRO A 351 -19.72 -6.94 15.36
N LEU A 352 -18.55 -6.75 14.74
CA LEU A 352 -17.29 -7.35 15.18
C LEU A 352 -16.23 -6.28 15.46
N GLY A 353 -15.45 -6.52 16.51
CA GLY A 353 -14.20 -5.83 16.80
C GLY A 353 -12.99 -6.71 16.47
N ILE A 354 -11.86 -6.07 16.18
CA ILE A 354 -10.60 -6.73 15.83
C ILE A 354 -9.56 -6.44 16.90
N LEU A 355 -8.94 -7.50 17.41
CA LEU A 355 -7.76 -7.48 18.26
C LEU A 355 -6.55 -7.86 17.39
N ARG A 356 -5.60 -6.96 17.19
CA ARG A 356 -4.39 -7.23 16.40
C ARG A 356 -3.15 -7.18 17.26
N LEU A 357 -2.41 -8.28 17.34
CA LEU A 357 -1.19 -8.41 18.13
C LEU A 357 0.03 -8.45 17.22
N LYS A 358 1.04 -7.62 17.49
CA LYS A 358 2.30 -7.55 16.70
C LYS A 358 3.52 -7.52 17.61
N VAL A 359 4.62 -8.15 17.20
CA VAL A 359 5.93 -7.98 17.86
C VAL A 359 6.74 -6.91 17.14
N SER A 360 7.17 -5.90 17.89
CA SER A 360 8.10 -4.86 17.45
C SER A 360 9.47 -5.51 17.22
N LYS A 361 10.14 -5.22 16.10
CA LYS A 361 11.40 -5.86 15.65
C LYS A 361 12.24 -6.50 16.76
N GLY A 362 12.35 -7.82 16.71
CA GLY A 362 13.26 -8.65 17.50
C GLY A 362 13.46 -9.98 16.76
N ALA A 363 14.60 -10.62 16.91
CA ALA A 363 14.97 -11.81 16.13
C ALA A 363 14.22 -13.10 16.53
N GLU A 364 13.33 -13.03 17.52
CA GLU A 364 12.62 -14.18 18.06
C GLU A 364 11.16 -14.17 17.57
N ASP A 365 10.76 -15.22 16.87
CA ASP A 365 9.35 -15.50 16.59
C ASP A 365 8.66 -15.91 17.90
N LEU A 366 7.59 -15.20 18.25
CA LEU A 366 6.81 -15.42 19.46
C LEU A 366 5.38 -15.88 19.16
N SER A 367 5.09 -16.24 17.90
CA SER A 367 3.74 -16.63 17.47
C SER A 367 3.19 -17.85 18.21
N ASP A 368 4.02 -18.68 18.84
CA ASP A 368 3.61 -19.86 19.63
C ASP A 368 3.68 -19.62 21.15
N ARG A 369 4.01 -18.40 21.59
CA ARG A 369 4.33 -18.09 23.01
C ARG A 369 3.59 -16.91 23.60
N VAL A 370 2.61 -16.40 22.86
CA VAL A 370 1.69 -15.35 23.31
C VAL A 370 0.34 -16.00 23.57
N ASP A 371 -0.14 -15.94 24.80
CA ASP A 371 -1.50 -16.36 25.17
C ASP A 371 -2.36 -15.08 25.25
N LEU A 372 -3.36 -14.95 24.37
CA LEU A 372 -4.33 -13.86 24.36
C LEU A 372 -5.66 -14.36 24.94
N ARG A 373 -6.17 -13.65 25.95
CA ARG A 373 -7.49 -13.92 26.52
C ARG A 373 -8.30 -12.64 26.63
N ALA A 374 -9.46 -12.58 25.97
CA ALA A 374 -10.39 -11.46 26.07
C ALA A 374 -11.64 -11.86 26.87
N MET A 375 -11.90 -11.13 27.95
CA MET A 375 -13.05 -11.30 28.82
C MET A 375 -13.98 -10.10 28.64
N ARG A 376 -15.30 -10.27 28.78
CA ARG A 376 -16.20 -9.10 28.91
C ARG A 376 -15.74 -8.26 30.10
N ALA A 377 -15.72 -6.94 29.95
CA ALA A 377 -15.21 -6.05 30.99
C ALA A 377 -15.92 -6.28 32.32
N GLY A 378 -15.14 -6.44 33.40
CA GLY A 378 -15.66 -6.72 34.74
C GLY A 378 -16.08 -8.17 35.01
N ALA A 379 -15.95 -9.09 34.04
CA ALA A 379 -16.17 -10.51 34.27
C ALA A 379 -15.07 -11.11 35.17
N ASP A 380 -15.45 -12.02 36.07
CA ASP A 380 -14.48 -12.74 36.90
C ASP A 380 -13.67 -13.73 36.04
N PRO A 381 -12.34 -13.56 35.93
CA PRO A 381 -11.50 -14.43 35.10
C PRO A 381 -11.45 -15.89 35.56
N ASN A 382 -11.84 -16.19 36.81
CA ASN A 382 -11.86 -17.55 37.35
C ASN A 382 -13.23 -18.23 37.25
N ALA A 383 -14.29 -17.49 36.95
CA ALA A 383 -15.66 -18.00 36.92
C ALA A 383 -16.37 -17.85 35.57
N ALA A 384 -15.98 -16.86 34.76
CA ALA A 384 -16.57 -16.62 33.45
C ALA A 384 -15.75 -17.26 32.33
N SER A 385 -16.44 -17.73 31.29
CA SER A 385 -15.82 -18.15 30.03
C SER A 385 -15.27 -16.93 29.29
N ALA A 386 -14.09 -17.08 28.69
CA ALA A 386 -13.56 -16.06 27.82
C ALA A 386 -14.40 -15.93 26.55
N VAL A 387 -14.46 -14.71 26.00
CA VAL A 387 -15.03 -14.49 24.66
C VAL A 387 -14.02 -14.89 23.58
N LEU A 388 -12.73 -14.81 23.93
CA LEU A 388 -11.61 -15.21 23.10
C LEU A 388 -10.52 -15.79 24.00
N GLU A 389 -9.97 -16.93 23.64
CA GLU A 389 -8.77 -17.51 24.25
C GLU A 389 -7.95 -18.18 23.15
N GLU A 390 -6.89 -17.51 22.71
CA GLU A 390 -6.11 -17.92 21.54
C GLU A 390 -4.60 -17.82 21.80
N PHE A 391 -3.83 -18.61 21.06
CA PHE A 391 -2.38 -18.50 21.02
C PHE A 391 -1.93 -17.72 19.80
N GLY A 392 -0.96 -16.84 20.01
CA GLY A 392 -0.12 -16.26 18.98
C GLY A 392 -0.32 -14.79 18.70
N ILE A 393 0.37 -14.36 17.65
CA ILE A 393 0.33 -13.00 17.11
C ILE A 393 -0.50 -13.01 15.82
N GLY A 394 -1.11 -11.88 15.48
CA GLY A 394 -2.00 -11.79 14.32
C GLY A 394 -3.31 -11.10 14.63
N GLU A 395 -4.33 -11.40 13.81
CA GLU A 395 -5.67 -10.84 13.94
C GLU A 395 -6.62 -11.82 14.61
N HIS A 396 -7.36 -11.32 15.59
CA HIS A 396 -8.37 -12.08 16.32
C HIS A 396 -9.68 -11.31 16.33
N PHE A 397 -10.80 -12.01 16.19
CA PHE A 397 -12.13 -11.39 16.09
C PHE A 397 -12.93 -11.62 17.36
N VAL A 398 -13.63 -10.59 17.82
CA VAL A 398 -14.57 -10.67 18.94
C VAL A 398 -15.87 -9.95 18.58
N PRO A 399 -17.02 -10.32 19.14
CA PRO A 399 -18.24 -9.53 19.03
C PRO A 399 -18.01 -8.07 19.47
N ALA A 400 -18.81 -7.12 19.01
CA ALA A 400 -18.72 -5.77 19.56
C ALA A 400 -19.00 -5.76 21.07
N GLY A 401 -18.29 -4.91 21.81
CA GLY A 401 -18.43 -4.72 23.24
C GLY A 401 -17.20 -4.14 23.91
N THR A 402 -17.17 -4.21 25.24
CA THR A 402 -16.05 -3.75 26.05
C THR A 402 -15.38 -4.95 26.73
N TYR A 403 -14.06 -4.99 26.67
CA TYR A 403 -13.27 -6.17 27.04
C TYR A 403 -12.14 -5.83 28.00
N ASP A 404 -11.91 -6.73 28.96
CA ASP A 404 -10.65 -6.80 29.69
C ASP A 404 -9.76 -7.82 28.98
N ILE A 405 -8.61 -7.36 28.48
CA ILE A 405 -7.70 -8.15 27.66
C ILE A 405 -6.50 -8.55 28.52
N TYR A 406 -6.24 -9.84 28.57
CA TYR A 406 -5.12 -10.44 29.27
C TYR A 406 -4.17 -11.01 28.24
N LEU A 407 -2.91 -10.61 28.33
CA LEU A 407 -1.87 -11.07 27.44
C LEU A 407 -0.75 -11.67 28.27
N LYS A 408 -0.38 -12.92 27.97
CA LYS A 408 0.74 -13.59 28.60
C LYS A 408 1.79 -13.93 27.55
N VAL A 409 3.01 -13.42 27.71
CA VAL A 409 4.10 -13.62 26.75
C VAL A 409 5.21 -14.42 27.41
N ARG A 410 5.70 -15.47 26.74
CA ARG A 410 6.80 -16.32 27.22
C ARG A 410 7.99 -16.22 26.25
N ALA A 411 9.01 -15.41 26.54
CA ALA A 411 10.24 -15.42 25.74
C ALA A 411 11.22 -16.49 26.25
N ALA A 412 12.13 -17.00 25.40
CA ALA A 412 13.00 -18.13 25.76
C ALA A 412 13.91 -17.87 26.97
N SER A 413 14.31 -16.62 27.18
CA SER A 413 15.33 -16.21 28.13
C SER A 413 14.82 -15.36 29.30
N THR A 414 13.51 -15.08 29.37
CA THR A 414 12.91 -14.25 30.42
C THR A 414 11.66 -14.88 31.04
N PRO A 415 11.32 -14.53 32.30
CA PRO A 415 10.10 -15.02 32.94
C PRO A 415 8.84 -14.65 32.15
N ALA A 416 7.83 -15.51 32.19
CA ALA A 416 6.55 -15.23 31.55
C ALA A 416 5.95 -13.93 32.09
N ARG A 417 5.70 -12.98 31.19
CA ARG A 417 5.13 -11.68 31.52
C ARG A 417 3.64 -11.70 31.26
N THR A 418 2.84 -11.26 32.23
CA THR A 418 1.39 -11.09 32.06
C THR A 418 1.06 -9.60 32.15
N VAL A 419 0.36 -9.09 31.14
CA VAL A 419 -0.14 -7.71 31.10
C VAL A 419 -1.65 -7.75 30.95
N LYS A 420 -2.32 -6.78 31.59
CA LYS A 420 -3.77 -6.63 31.53
C LYS A 420 -4.10 -5.24 31.01
N PHE A 421 -4.98 -5.18 30.01
CA PHE A 421 -5.56 -3.96 29.49
C PHE A 421 -7.05 -3.94 29.84
N MET A 422 -7.48 -2.94 30.59
CA MET A 422 -8.84 -2.82 31.10
C MET A 422 -9.74 -2.07 30.12
N ALA A 423 -11.00 -2.47 30.04
CA ALA A 423 -12.07 -1.69 29.41
C ALA A 423 -11.78 -1.26 27.95
N VAL A 424 -11.18 -2.12 27.15
CA VAL A 424 -10.95 -1.90 25.72
C VAL A 424 -12.28 -1.98 24.98
N GLN A 425 -12.74 -0.86 24.43
CA GLN A 425 -14.04 -0.75 23.77
C GLN A 425 -13.92 -1.00 22.26
N LEU A 426 -14.46 -2.11 21.80
CA LEU A 426 -14.46 -2.53 20.40
C LEU A 426 -15.89 -2.49 19.84
N GLY A 427 -16.16 -1.48 19.01
CA GLY A 427 -17.37 -1.41 18.19
C GLY A 427 -17.20 -2.16 16.87
N ASN A 428 -18.19 -2.04 15.99
CA ASN A 428 -18.11 -2.61 14.65
C ASN A 428 -16.96 -1.99 13.84
N GLY A 429 -16.07 -2.81 13.27
CA GLY A 429 -14.90 -2.36 12.52
C GLY A 429 -13.84 -1.67 13.38
N HIS A 430 -14.00 -1.61 14.70
CA HIS A 430 -12.95 -1.06 15.57
C HIS A 430 -11.77 -2.02 15.63
N VAL A 431 -10.57 -1.47 15.58
CA VAL A 431 -9.32 -2.23 15.67
C VAL A 431 -8.51 -1.75 16.87
N TRP A 432 -8.25 -2.65 17.80
CA TRP A 432 -7.24 -2.45 18.83
C TRP A 432 -5.98 -3.19 18.43
N GLU A 433 -4.97 -2.44 18.00
CA GLU A 433 -3.68 -2.98 17.56
C GLU A 433 -2.62 -2.72 18.62
N GLN A 434 -2.12 -3.79 19.24
CA GLN A 434 -1.09 -3.73 20.26
C GLN A 434 0.23 -4.29 19.70
N ALA A 435 1.21 -3.41 19.59
CA ALA A 435 2.60 -3.78 19.31
C ALA A 435 3.36 -3.97 20.64
N PHE A 436 4.20 -5.01 20.71
CA PHE A 436 4.97 -5.35 21.90
C PHE A 436 6.46 -5.27 21.59
N ASP A 437 7.22 -4.53 22.39
CA ASP A 437 8.67 -4.70 22.46
C ASP A 437 8.98 -5.54 23.70
N VAL A 438 9.56 -6.72 23.49
CA VAL A 438 9.90 -7.67 24.54
C VAL A 438 10.92 -7.07 25.52
N GLY A 439 11.76 -6.14 25.06
CA GLY A 439 12.76 -5.45 25.87
C GLY A 439 12.22 -4.27 26.66
N ALA A 440 10.98 -3.82 26.43
CA ALA A 440 10.40 -2.68 27.14
C ALA A 440 9.95 -3.07 28.56
N GLU A 441 10.21 -2.21 29.55
CA GLU A 441 9.84 -2.47 30.96
C GLU A 441 8.33 -2.43 31.20
N GLU A 442 7.58 -1.59 30.48
CA GLU A 442 6.12 -1.43 30.59
C GLU A 442 5.45 -1.42 29.20
N TRP A 443 4.23 -1.94 29.12
CA TRP A 443 3.41 -1.91 27.91
C TRP A 443 2.15 -1.11 28.19
N GLU A 444 1.98 0.00 27.48
CA GLU A 444 0.78 0.82 27.53
C GLU A 444 -0.25 0.32 26.52
N ALA A 445 -1.54 0.46 26.87
CA ALA A 445 -2.64 0.14 25.98
C ALA A 445 -2.59 1.06 24.76
N ALA A 446 -2.50 0.47 23.56
CA ALA A 446 -2.67 1.22 22.34
C ALA A 446 -4.10 1.81 22.27
N PRO A 447 -4.28 2.99 21.65
CA PRO A 447 -5.61 3.54 21.41
C PRO A 447 -6.40 2.64 20.45
N VAL A 448 -7.70 2.49 20.69
CA VAL A 448 -8.60 1.84 19.73
C VAL A 448 -8.75 2.73 18.50
N ARG A 449 -8.46 2.19 17.33
CA ARG A 449 -8.69 2.86 16.04
C ARG A 449 -10.12 2.60 15.58
N LYS A 450 -10.78 3.66 15.13
CA LYS A 450 -12.15 3.62 14.60
C LYS A 450 -12.11 3.71 13.08
N PRO A 451 -13.02 3.03 12.37
CA PRO A 451 -13.13 3.13 10.92
C PRO A 451 -13.44 4.57 10.49
N LEU A 452 -12.95 4.97 9.32
CA LEU A 452 -13.16 6.31 8.75
C LEU A 452 -14.64 6.58 8.52
N GLU A 453 -15.34 5.55 8.04
CA GLU A 453 -16.78 5.55 7.87
C GLU A 453 -17.39 4.42 8.68
N VAL A 454 -18.56 4.66 9.27
CA VAL A 454 -19.29 3.60 9.95
C VAL A 454 -19.63 2.52 8.91
N PRO A 455 -19.12 1.28 9.06
CA PRO A 455 -19.42 0.21 8.12
C PRO A 455 -20.93 0.03 8.03
N ARG A 456 -21.46 0.03 6.81
CA ARG A 456 -22.90 -0.10 6.55
C ARG A 456 -23.18 -1.46 5.93
N PRO A 457 -24.30 -2.12 6.31
CA PRO A 457 -24.75 -3.30 5.62
C PRO A 457 -24.90 -3.07 4.12
N VAL A 458 -24.53 -4.06 3.32
CA VAL A 458 -24.87 -4.06 1.89
C VAL A 458 -26.39 -4.17 1.75
N LEU A 459 -27.06 -3.04 1.57
CA LEU A 459 -28.50 -2.96 1.35
C LEU A 459 -28.83 -3.45 -0.05
N TRP A 460 -29.44 -4.63 -0.14
CA TRP A 460 -30.05 -5.08 -1.38
C TRP A 460 -31.52 -4.70 -1.44
N VAL A 461 -31.89 -4.00 -2.51
CA VAL A 461 -33.29 -3.80 -2.89
C VAL A 461 -33.58 -4.78 -4.02
N PRO A 462 -34.60 -5.64 -3.91
CA PRO A 462 -35.04 -6.41 -5.06
C PRO A 462 -35.32 -5.49 -6.23
N PRO A 463 -34.97 -5.88 -7.48
CA PRO A 463 -35.60 -5.21 -8.60
C PRO A 463 -37.11 -5.30 -8.34
N ALA A 464 -37.77 -4.15 -8.32
CA ALA A 464 -39.23 -4.12 -8.21
C ALA A 464 -39.72 -5.10 -9.28
N THR A 465 -40.46 -6.12 -8.87
CA THR A 465 -41.24 -6.91 -9.80
C THR A 465 -42.17 -5.91 -10.46
N GLY A 466 -41.82 -5.49 -11.66
CA GLY A 466 -42.73 -4.79 -12.53
C GLY A 466 -43.87 -5.76 -12.77
N ASP A 467 -44.93 -5.61 -12.01
CA ASP A 467 -46.25 -5.98 -12.51
C ASP A 467 -46.55 -4.96 -13.60
N ASP A 468 -45.99 -5.24 -14.78
CA ASP A 468 -46.63 -4.93 -16.05
C ASP A 468 -47.93 -5.76 -16.05
N ASP A 469 -48.97 -5.22 -15.43
CA ASP A 469 -50.33 -5.70 -15.66
C ASP A 469 -51.08 -4.61 -16.42
N ASP A 470 -51.00 -4.77 -17.74
CA ASP A 470 -51.86 -4.19 -18.74
C ASP A 470 -53.33 -4.35 -18.32
N SER A 471 -53.94 -3.28 -17.82
CA SER A 471 -55.39 -3.12 -17.87
C SER A 471 -55.73 -1.96 -18.80
N SER A 472 -55.89 -2.35 -20.06
CA SER A 472 -56.77 -1.68 -21.02
C SER A 472 -58.11 -1.32 -20.35
N GLY A 473 -58.44 -0.04 -20.34
CA GLY A 473 -59.72 0.46 -19.88
C GLY A 473 -59.88 1.91 -20.32
N ASP A 474 -60.36 2.09 -21.54
CA ASP A 474 -60.95 3.34 -21.99
C ASP A 474 -61.97 3.83 -20.95
N ASP A 475 -61.85 5.09 -20.50
CA ASP A 475 -63.05 5.90 -20.34
C ASP A 475 -62.72 7.40 -20.41
N ASP A 476 -63.50 8.07 -21.24
CA ASP A 476 -63.38 9.46 -21.64
C ASP A 476 -63.68 10.40 -20.47
N SER A 477 -62.84 11.41 -20.27
CA SER A 477 -63.29 12.69 -19.72
C SER A 477 -62.42 13.81 -20.25
N ALA A 478 -62.92 14.37 -21.34
CA ALA A 478 -62.65 15.73 -21.76
C ALA A 478 -62.86 16.70 -20.57
N GLY A 479 -61.98 17.69 -20.48
CA GLY A 479 -62.07 18.73 -19.47
C GLY A 479 -60.86 19.65 -19.57
N ASP A 480 -60.93 20.54 -20.55
CA ASP A 480 -60.16 21.78 -20.67
C ASP A 480 -59.88 22.40 -19.29
N ASP A 481 -58.66 22.90 -19.06
CA ASP A 481 -58.48 24.35 -19.03
C ASP A 481 -57.00 24.76 -19.04
N ASP A 482 -56.78 25.83 -19.78
CA ASP A 482 -55.52 26.51 -20.03
C ASP A 482 -54.96 27.17 -18.75
N SER A 483 -53.63 27.34 -18.72
CA SER A 483 -52.96 28.65 -18.57
C SER A 483 -51.70 28.60 -17.69
N ALA A 484 -50.58 28.84 -18.38
CA ALA A 484 -49.57 29.86 -18.09
C ALA A 484 -49.00 29.99 -16.66
N GLU A 485 -47.73 29.58 -16.53
CA GLU A 485 -46.59 30.47 -16.23
C GLU A 485 -46.91 31.81 -15.55
N VAL A 486 -46.39 32.05 -14.33
CA VAL A 486 -45.61 33.28 -13.99
C VAL A 486 -44.83 33.08 -12.66
N ALA A 487 -43.52 33.30 -12.80
CA ALA A 487 -42.48 33.81 -11.90
C ALA A 487 -42.77 34.18 -10.42
N ALA A 488 -41.77 33.84 -9.59
CA ALA A 488 -41.35 34.54 -8.36
C ALA A 488 -41.09 36.05 -8.65
N PRO A 489 -41.03 37.01 -7.68
CA PRO A 489 -40.22 36.91 -6.45
C PRO A 489 -40.71 37.75 -5.22
N ALA A 490 -39.95 37.65 -4.11
CA ALA A 490 -39.41 38.77 -3.30
C ALA A 490 -39.45 38.52 -1.78
N THR A 491 -38.28 38.26 -1.21
CA THR A 491 -37.86 38.72 0.13
C THR A 491 -37.48 40.21 0.09
N PRO A 492 -37.17 40.92 1.21
CA PRO A 492 -37.57 40.84 2.62
C PRO A 492 -38.03 42.25 3.13
N PRO A 493 -38.13 42.59 4.45
CA PRO A 493 -36.94 42.88 5.25
C PRO A 493 -37.01 42.41 6.72
N ALA A 494 -35.82 42.24 7.30
CA ALA A 494 -35.62 42.16 8.74
C ALA A 494 -35.69 43.56 9.39
N ALA A 495 -36.22 43.63 10.60
CA ALA A 495 -35.85 44.63 11.59
C ALA A 495 -35.97 44.03 13.01
N THR A 496 -34.83 44.07 13.70
CA THR A 496 -34.45 43.78 15.10
C THR A 496 -35.29 44.57 16.13
N PRO A 497 -35.17 44.37 17.47
CA PRO A 497 -34.04 43.88 18.26
C PRO A 497 -34.10 42.42 18.73
#